data_AF-A0A9X8VL69-F1
#
_entry.id   AF-A0A9X8VL69-F1
#
_cell.length_a   1.000
_cell.length_b   1.000
_cell.length_c   1.000
_cell.angle_alpha   90.00
_cell.angle_beta   90.00
_cell.angle_gamma   90.00
#
_symmetry.space_group_name_H-M   'P 1'
#
loop_
_entity.id
_entity.type
_entity.pdbx_description
1 polymer ?
#
loop_
_entity_poly.entity_id
_entity_poly.type
_entity_poly.pdbx_seq_one_letter_code
_entity_poly.pdbx_strand_id
1 'polypeptide(L)'
;MKQAFRVALGFLILWASVLHAEVRIEITQGVDSARPIGVVPFKWAGPGTPPEDIGKIVGADLRNSGKFNPIDVARMPQQPTSASEVTPAAWTALGIDAVVVGQVQPGADGSYLISYQLVDTSGSPGTVLAQNQYKVTKQWLRYSAHTASDEVFEKLTGIKGAFRTRIAYVVQTNGGKFPYELRVADYDGYNQFTVHRSPEPLMSPAWSPDGSKLAYVTFESGRSALVVQTLANGAIR
;
A
#
# COMPACT_ATOMS: atom_id res chain seq x y z
N MET A 1 30.19 28.76 -30.51
CA MET A 1 29.68 27.36 -30.59
C MET A 1 30.14 26.46 -29.44
N LYS A 2 31.43 26.41 -29.05
CA LYS A 2 31.92 25.52 -27.98
C LYS A 2 31.38 25.82 -26.56
N GLN A 3 31.02 27.07 -26.25
CA GLN A 3 30.43 27.44 -24.95
C GLN A 3 28.94 27.08 -24.83
N ALA A 4 28.16 27.22 -25.91
CA ALA A 4 26.74 26.82 -25.92
C ALA A 4 26.58 25.31 -25.73
N PHE A 5 27.50 24.50 -26.28
CA PHE A 5 27.51 23.05 -26.10
C PHE A 5 27.86 22.62 -24.65
N ARG A 6 28.71 23.40 -23.95
CA ARG A 6 29.05 23.16 -22.53
C ARG A 6 27.90 23.49 -21.59
N VAL A 7 27.11 24.51 -21.89
CA VAL A 7 25.91 24.88 -21.11
C VAL A 7 24.78 23.85 -21.32
N ALA A 8 24.60 23.36 -22.55
CA ALA A 8 23.64 22.30 -22.84
C ALA A 8 23.97 20.97 -22.13
N LEU A 9 25.25 20.61 -22.03
CA LEU A 9 25.68 19.40 -21.31
C LEU A 9 25.49 19.53 -19.78
N GLY A 10 25.65 20.74 -19.23
CA GLY A 10 25.40 21.02 -17.81
C GLY A 10 23.93 20.91 -17.42
N PHE A 11 23.00 21.30 -18.31
CA PHE A 11 21.56 21.12 -18.09
C PHE A 11 21.10 19.67 -18.17
N LEU A 12 21.78 18.84 -18.97
CA LEU A 12 21.48 17.40 -19.10
C LEU A 12 21.88 16.58 -17.86
N ILE A 13 22.87 17.03 -17.07
CA ILE A 13 23.31 16.35 -15.85
C ILE A 13 22.39 16.67 -14.65
N LEU A 14 21.67 17.80 -14.69
CA LEU A 14 20.69 18.19 -13.66
C LEU A 14 19.36 17.40 -13.75
N TRP A 15 19.22 16.52 -14.74
CA TRP A 15 18.09 15.60 -14.90
C TRP A 15 18.45 14.15 -14.51
N ALA A 16 19.50 13.97 -13.71
CA ALA A 16 19.69 12.71 -12.99
C ALA A 16 18.57 12.58 -11.95
N SER A 17 17.44 12.03 -12.38
CA SER A 17 16.44 11.51 -11.47
C SER A 17 17.14 10.55 -10.52
N VAL A 18 17.05 10.82 -9.22
CA VAL A 18 17.45 9.86 -8.21
C VAL A 18 16.43 8.74 -8.29
N LEU A 19 16.73 7.72 -9.11
CA LEU A 19 15.98 6.48 -9.16
C LEU A 19 16.22 5.77 -7.82
N HIS A 20 15.31 5.99 -6.87
CA HIS A 20 15.23 5.15 -5.69
C HIS A 20 14.75 3.77 -6.13
N ALA A 21 15.57 2.75 -5.89
CA ALA A 21 15.14 1.36 -6.00
C ALA A 21 14.08 1.11 -4.92
N GLU A 22 12.82 1.24 -5.33
CA GLU A 22 11.62 0.97 -4.54
C GLU A 22 11.08 -0.39 -4.98
N VAL A 23 10.79 -1.28 -4.00
CA VAL A 23 10.12 -2.54 -4.29
C VAL A 23 8.69 -2.21 -4.71
N ARG A 24 8.25 -2.77 -5.83
CA ARG A 24 6.87 -2.62 -6.31
C ARG A 24 6.33 -3.98 -6.71
N ILE A 25 5.05 -4.19 -6.43
CA ILE A 25 4.35 -5.37 -6.92
C ILE A 25 4.11 -5.19 -8.43
N GLU A 26 4.71 -6.08 -9.22
CA GLU A 26 4.37 -6.27 -10.63
C GLU A 26 3.59 -7.58 -10.76
N ILE A 27 2.31 -7.49 -11.14
CA ILE A 27 1.47 -8.67 -11.34
C ILE A 27 1.79 -9.25 -12.71
N THR A 28 2.56 -10.35 -12.74
CA THR A 28 2.94 -11.03 -13.99
C THR A 28 1.86 -11.98 -14.51
N GLN A 29 1.00 -12.49 -13.62
CA GLN A 29 -0.16 -13.30 -13.98
C GLN A 29 -1.31 -13.00 -13.02
N GLY A 30 -2.39 -12.43 -13.55
CA GLY A 30 -3.64 -12.21 -12.81
C GLY A 30 -4.51 -13.46 -12.76
N VAL A 31 -5.60 -13.39 -11.99
CA VAL A 31 -6.65 -14.41 -11.98
C VAL A 31 -7.87 -13.80 -12.67
N ASP A 32 -8.05 -14.08 -13.98
CA ASP A 32 -9.14 -13.50 -14.77
C ASP A 32 -10.53 -13.88 -14.24
N SER A 33 -10.64 -15.02 -13.55
CA SER A 33 -11.86 -15.49 -12.88
C SER A 33 -12.05 -14.97 -11.45
N ALA A 34 -11.21 -14.03 -10.99
CA ALA A 34 -11.36 -13.43 -9.67
C ALA A 34 -12.68 -12.66 -9.55
N ARG A 35 -13.23 -12.58 -8.34
CA ARG A 35 -14.54 -11.97 -8.08
C ARG A 35 -14.56 -10.49 -8.50
N PRO A 36 -15.43 -10.06 -9.43
CA PRO A 36 -15.57 -8.65 -9.78
C PRO A 36 -16.00 -7.82 -8.58
N ILE A 37 -15.44 -6.62 -8.42
CA ILE A 37 -15.84 -5.69 -7.37
C ILE A 37 -15.76 -4.24 -7.86
N GLY A 38 -16.68 -3.39 -7.41
CA GLY A 38 -16.56 -1.94 -7.60
C GLY A 38 -15.74 -1.32 -6.46
N VAL A 39 -14.70 -0.57 -6.76
CA VAL A 39 -14.00 0.27 -5.76
C VAL A 39 -13.95 1.68 -6.30
N VAL A 40 -14.88 2.51 -5.85
CA VAL A 40 -15.06 3.88 -6.36
C VAL A 40 -13.96 4.78 -5.80
N PRO A 41 -13.41 5.73 -6.57
CA PRO A 41 -12.52 6.76 -6.04
C PRO A 41 -13.18 7.49 -4.86
N PHE A 42 -12.49 7.56 -3.72
CA PHE A 42 -13.07 8.17 -2.52
C PHE A 42 -13.24 9.68 -2.71
N LYS A 43 -14.38 10.22 -2.27
CA LYS A 43 -14.65 11.66 -2.34
C LYS A 43 -13.71 12.44 -1.44
N TRP A 44 -12.98 13.37 -2.02
CA TRP A 44 -12.18 14.35 -1.28
C TRP A 44 -13.05 15.55 -0.87
N ALA A 45 -13.10 15.87 0.42
CA ALA A 45 -13.87 16.99 0.97
C ALA A 45 -13.03 18.24 1.29
N GLY A 46 -11.76 18.27 0.89
CA GLY A 46 -10.88 19.42 1.06
C GLY A 46 -10.61 20.19 -0.23
N PRO A 47 -9.81 21.27 -0.17
CA PRO A 47 -9.39 22.01 -1.35
C PRO A 47 -8.37 21.21 -2.17
N GLY A 48 -8.29 21.49 -3.48
CA GLY A 48 -7.26 20.93 -4.37
C GLY A 48 -7.33 19.41 -4.53
N THR A 49 -6.18 18.79 -4.74
CA THR A 49 -6.06 17.33 -4.90
C THR A 49 -5.96 16.64 -3.54
N PRO A 50 -6.54 15.43 -3.37
CA PRO A 50 -6.38 14.67 -2.14
C PRO A 50 -4.89 14.33 -1.91
N PRO A 51 -4.46 14.20 -0.64
CA PRO A 51 -3.08 13.84 -0.31
C PRO A 51 -2.72 12.39 -0.64
N GLU A 52 -3.70 11.51 -0.84
CA GLU A 52 -3.55 10.10 -1.17
C GLU A 52 -4.83 9.58 -1.85
N ASP A 53 -4.69 8.62 -2.76
CA ASP A 53 -5.82 7.97 -3.44
C ASP A 53 -6.21 6.67 -2.71
N ILE A 54 -7.07 6.83 -1.70
CA ILE A 54 -7.52 5.72 -0.85
C ILE A 54 -8.25 4.64 -1.66
N GLY A 55 -9.12 5.03 -2.59
CA GLY A 55 -9.87 4.08 -3.43
C GLY A 55 -8.93 3.24 -4.30
N LYS A 56 -7.89 3.87 -4.85
CA LYS A 56 -6.85 3.15 -5.60
C LYS A 56 -6.06 2.16 -4.75
N ILE A 57 -5.73 2.50 -3.51
CA ILE A 57 -5.05 1.56 -2.59
C ILE A 57 -5.97 0.38 -2.27
N VAL A 58 -7.24 0.62 -1.94
CA VAL A 58 -8.21 -0.46 -1.68
C VAL A 58 -8.37 -1.38 -2.90
N GLY A 59 -8.48 -0.80 -4.10
CA GLY A 59 -8.52 -1.58 -5.33
C GLY A 59 -7.23 -2.38 -5.55
N ALA A 60 -6.06 -1.77 -5.34
CA ALA A 60 -4.78 -2.46 -5.48
C ALA A 60 -4.65 -3.63 -4.50
N ASP A 61 -5.01 -3.44 -3.23
CA ASP A 61 -4.99 -4.48 -2.20
C ASP A 61 -5.86 -5.68 -2.56
N LEU A 62 -7.12 -5.43 -2.89
CA LEU A 62 -8.05 -6.49 -3.26
C LEU A 62 -7.57 -7.24 -4.51
N ARG A 63 -6.97 -6.55 -5.49
CA ARG A 63 -6.35 -7.19 -6.66
C ARG A 63 -5.10 -8.00 -6.28
N ASN A 64 -4.22 -7.46 -5.45
CA ASN A 64 -2.98 -8.12 -4.99
C ASN A 64 -3.26 -9.41 -4.22
N SER A 65 -4.47 -9.55 -3.64
CA SER A 65 -4.90 -10.79 -3.00
C SER A 65 -5.14 -11.96 -3.97
N GLY A 66 -5.28 -11.68 -5.28
CA GLY A 66 -5.67 -12.66 -6.30
C GLY A 66 -7.13 -13.14 -6.21
N LYS A 67 -7.93 -12.64 -5.25
CA LYS A 67 -9.34 -13.05 -5.07
C LYS A 67 -10.34 -12.11 -5.72
N PHE A 68 -9.93 -10.89 -6.02
CA PHE A 68 -10.81 -9.87 -6.59
C PHE A 68 -10.27 -9.29 -7.89
N ASN A 69 -11.20 -8.86 -8.74
CA ASN A 69 -10.92 -8.11 -9.95
C ASN A 69 -11.66 -6.76 -9.89
N PRO A 70 -11.06 -5.72 -9.29
CA PRO A 70 -11.67 -4.40 -9.26
C PRO A 70 -11.81 -3.86 -10.68
N ILE A 71 -13.02 -3.44 -11.03
CA ILE A 71 -13.29 -2.84 -12.35
C ILE A 71 -12.54 -1.50 -12.49
N ASP A 72 -12.08 -1.21 -13.71
CA ASP A 72 -11.45 0.07 -14.03
C ASP A 72 -12.43 1.24 -13.85
N VAL A 73 -11.92 2.38 -13.34
CA VAL A 73 -12.70 3.60 -13.08
C VAL A 73 -13.41 4.11 -14.34
N ALA A 74 -12.80 3.99 -15.52
CA ALA A 74 -13.39 4.42 -16.79
C ALA A 74 -14.55 3.52 -17.25
N ARG A 75 -14.68 2.32 -16.68
CA ARG A 75 -15.75 1.35 -16.99
C ARG A 75 -16.85 1.33 -15.92
N MET A 76 -16.72 2.13 -14.86
CA MET A 76 -17.74 2.20 -13.83
C MET A 76 -19.03 2.82 -14.37
N PRO A 77 -20.21 2.27 -14.03
CA PRO A 77 -21.48 2.81 -14.48
C PRO A 77 -21.85 4.13 -13.78
N GLN A 78 -21.24 4.39 -12.62
CA GLN A 78 -21.43 5.56 -11.77
C GLN A 78 -20.27 5.66 -10.77
N GLN A 79 -20.02 6.85 -10.23
CA GLN A 79 -19.02 7.09 -9.17
C GLN A 79 -19.68 7.69 -7.92
N PRO A 80 -20.51 6.91 -7.21
CA PRO A 80 -21.22 7.36 -6.02
C PRO A 80 -20.26 7.68 -4.88
N THR A 81 -20.58 8.71 -4.11
CA THR A 81 -19.74 9.19 -3.01
C THR A 81 -20.22 8.76 -1.63
N SER A 82 -21.36 8.08 -1.57
CA SER A 82 -21.99 7.54 -0.37
C SER A 82 -22.80 6.30 -0.71
N ALA A 83 -23.09 5.46 0.29
CA ALA A 83 -23.88 4.26 0.08
C ALA A 83 -25.27 4.54 -0.51
N SER A 84 -25.92 5.64 -0.11
CA SER A 84 -27.24 6.05 -0.61
C SER A 84 -27.27 6.45 -2.09
N GLU A 85 -26.12 6.79 -2.67
CA GLU A 85 -26.00 7.13 -4.10
C GLU A 85 -25.76 5.90 -4.98
N VAL A 86 -25.48 4.74 -4.39
CA VAL A 86 -25.25 3.51 -5.15
C VAL A 86 -26.57 3.04 -5.75
N THR A 87 -26.69 3.07 -7.07
CA THR A 87 -27.76 2.38 -7.83
C THR A 87 -27.36 0.91 -8.05
N PRO A 88 -27.90 -0.08 -7.30
CA PRO A 88 -27.40 -1.45 -7.32
C PRO A 88 -27.48 -2.15 -8.69
N ALA A 89 -28.61 -1.95 -9.38
CA ALA A 89 -28.89 -2.58 -10.67
C ALA A 89 -27.82 -2.27 -11.73
N ALA A 90 -27.21 -1.08 -11.70
CA ALA A 90 -26.17 -0.68 -12.63
C ALA A 90 -24.88 -1.50 -12.48
N TRP A 91 -24.57 -1.93 -11.25
CA TRP A 91 -23.40 -2.75 -10.94
C TRP A 91 -23.66 -4.24 -11.19
N THR A 92 -24.85 -4.73 -10.81
CA THR A 92 -25.23 -6.13 -11.02
C THR A 92 -25.33 -6.48 -12.50
N ALA A 93 -25.71 -5.51 -13.36
CA ALA A 93 -25.66 -5.66 -14.82
C ALA A 93 -24.23 -5.93 -15.36
N LEU A 94 -23.18 -5.59 -14.61
CA LEU A 94 -21.79 -5.88 -14.92
C LEU A 94 -21.25 -7.13 -14.20
N GLY A 95 -22.12 -7.88 -13.51
CA GLY A 95 -21.74 -9.03 -12.69
C GLY A 95 -21.02 -8.66 -11.38
N ILE A 96 -21.16 -7.41 -10.93
CA ILE A 96 -20.57 -6.92 -9.68
C ILE A 96 -21.64 -6.98 -8.59
N ASP A 97 -21.35 -7.71 -7.52
CA ASP A 97 -22.26 -7.93 -6.39
C ASP A 97 -21.91 -7.11 -5.13
N ALA A 98 -20.80 -6.39 -5.14
CA ALA A 98 -20.38 -5.52 -4.06
C ALA A 98 -19.63 -4.27 -4.57
N VAL A 99 -19.86 -3.14 -3.91
CA VAL A 99 -19.24 -1.85 -4.23
C VAL A 99 -18.70 -1.20 -2.96
N VAL A 100 -17.43 -0.78 -3.00
CA VAL A 100 -16.81 0.06 -1.98
C VAL A 100 -16.90 1.52 -2.41
N VAL A 101 -17.47 2.34 -1.54
CA VAL A 101 -17.49 3.80 -1.64
C VAL A 101 -16.84 4.39 -0.40
N GLY A 102 -16.43 5.65 -0.46
CA GLY A 102 -15.85 6.29 0.72
C GLY A 102 -15.53 7.75 0.52
N GLN A 103 -15.05 8.36 1.61
CA GLN A 103 -14.76 9.79 1.69
C GLN A 103 -13.51 10.05 2.51
N VAL A 104 -12.82 11.13 2.17
CA VAL A 104 -11.63 11.64 2.84
C VAL A 104 -11.88 13.10 3.20
N GLN A 105 -11.91 13.41 4.49
CA GLN A 105 -12.18 14.76 4.99
C GLN A 105 -10.99 15.26 5.81
N PRO A 106 -10.42 16.45 5.50
CA PRO A 106 -9.38 17.04 6.34
C PRO A 106 -9.97 17.59 7.65
N GLY A 107 -9.26 17.38 8.75
CA GLY A 107 -9.54 17.97 10.05
C GLY A 107 -8.75 19.26 10.27
N ALA A 108 -9.27 20.16 11.10
CA ALA A 108 -8.63 21.44 11.43
C ALA A 108 -7.29 21.28 12.17
N ASP A 109 -7.08 20.13 12.82
CA ASP A 109 -5.86 19.75 13.55
C ASP A 109 -4.80 19.09 12.63
N GLY A 110 -5.00 19.11 11.31
CA GLY A 110 -4.11 18.45 10.34
C GLY A 110 -4.30 16.94 10.23
N SER A 111 -5.31 16.37 10.91
CA SER A 111 -5.74 15.00 10.72
C SER A 111 -6.63 14.84 9.48
N TYR A 112 -6.99 13.60 9.17
CA TYR A 112 -7.90 13.21 8.12
C TYR A 112 -8.88 12.18 8.68
N LEU A 113 -10.17 12.37 8.41
CA LEU A 113 -11.20 11.37 8.63
C LEU A 113 -11.42 10.61 7.32
N ILE A 114 -11.08 9.32 7.33
CA ILE A 114 -11.30 8.40 6.22
C ILE A 114 -12.50 7.54 6.56
N SER A 115 -13.50 7.50 5.69
CA SER A 115 -14.67 6.64 5.86
C SER A 115 -14.88 5.77 4.62
N TYR A 116 -15.36 4.55 4.83
CA TYR A 116 -15.77 3.67 3.74
C TYR A 116 -17.12 3.02 4.06
N GLN A 117 -17.84 2.64 3.01
CA GLN A 117 -18.99 1.76 3.09
C GLN A 117 -18.87 0.68 2.01
N LEU A 118 -19.13 -0.57 2.40
CA LEU A 118 -19.26 -1.71 1.51
C LEU A 118 -20.75 -1.98 1.28
N VAL A 119 -21.21 -1.83 0.05
CA VAL A 119 -22.62 -1.95 -0.34
C VAL A 119 -22.84 -3.23 -1.13
N ASP A 120 -23.83 -4.02 -0.74
CA ASP A 120 -24.32 -5.16 -1.53
C ASP A 120 -25.12 -4.64 -2.72
N THR A 121 -24.83 -5.11 -3.93
CA THR A 121 -25.58 -4.75 -5.13
C THR A 121 -26.50 -5.85 -5.65
N SER A 122 -26.40 -7.07 -5.11
CA SER A 122 -27.12 -8.24 -5.60
C SER A 122 -28.03 -8.91 -4.56
N GLY A 123 -27.48 -9.43 -3.46
CA GLY A 123 -28.24 -10.30 -2.54
C GLY A 123 -29.30 -9.55 -1.74
N SER A 124 -28.89 -8.41 -1.19
CA SER A 124 -29.75 -7.44 -0.51
C SER A 124 -29.40 -6.03 -1.04
N PRO A 125 -29.83 -5.70 -2.27
CA PRO A 125 -29.38 -4.51 -2.98
C PRO A 125 -29.52 -3.22 -2.17
N GLY A 126 -28.43 -2.45 -2.06
CA GLY A 126 -28.37 -1.19 -1.30
C GLY A 126 -28.03 -1.35 0.19
N THR A 127 -27.92 -2.57 0.69
CA THR A 127 -27.55 -2.83 2.09
C THR A 127 -26.08 -2.55 2.31
N VAL A 128 -25.76 -1.82 3.38
CA VAL A 128 -24.38 -1.65 3.84
C VAL A 128 -23.94 -2.89 4.62
N LEU A 129 -23.04 -3.66 4.04
CA LEU A 129 -22.50 -4.91 4.60
C LEU A 129 -21.47 -4.66 5.71
N ALA A 130 -20.67 -3.60 5.53
CA ALA A 130 -19.64 -3.14 6.46
C ALA A 130 -19.38 -1.65 6.23
N GLN A 131 -18.99 -0.94 7.29
CA GLN A 131 -18.57 0.45 7.22
C GLN A 131 -17.71 0.78 8.44
N ASN A 132 -16.79 1.72 8.28
CA ASN A 132 -16.00 2.23 9.38
C ASN A 132 -15.49 3.64 9.07
N GLN A 133 -14.92 4.28 10.10
CA GLN A 133 -14.24 5.57 9.97
C GLN A 133 -12.96 5.61 10.82
N TYR A 134 -11.92 6.24 10.28
CA TYR A 134 -10.61 6.33 10.90
C TYR A 134 -10.15 7.78 10.92
N LYS A 135 -9.78 8.29 12.10
CA LYS A 135 -9.08 9.57 12.22
C LYS A 135 -7.58 9.32 12.26
N VAL A 136 -6.85 9.82 11.26
CA VAL A 136 -5.41 9.57 11.09
C VAL A 136 -4.65 10.85 10.74
N THR A 137 -3.36 10.89 11.00
CA THR A 137 -2.49 11.94 10.44
C THR A 137 -2.02 11.55 9.05
N LYS A 138 -1.46 12.50 8.29
CA LYS A 138 -1.03 12.30 6.90
C LYS A 138 -0.17 11.04 6.69
N GLN A 139 0.75 10.75 7.60
CA GLN A 139 1.66 9.59 7.50
C GLN A 139 0.94 8.23 7.58
N TRP A 140 -0.29 8.19 8.08
CA TRP A 140 -1.07 6.96 8.30
C TRP A 140 -2.23 6.79 7.31
N LEU A 141 -2.32 7.64 6.27
CA LEU A 141 -3.37 7.55 5.24
C LEU A 141 -3.37 6.20 4.51
N ARG A 142 -2.18 5.68 4.19
CA ARG A 142 -2.05 4.36 3.56
C ARG A 142 -2.50 3.24 4.51
N TYR A 143 -2.13 3.34 5.77
CA TYR A 143 -2.54 2.37 6.80
C TYR A 143 -4.07 2.31 6.95
N SER A 144 -4.78 3.45 6.93
CA SER A 144 -6.24 3.46 6.97
C SER A 144 -6.87 2.88 5.70
N ALA A 145 -6.28 3.11 4.52
CA ALA A 145 -6.71 2.44 3.29
C ALA A 145 -6.58 0.91 3.40
N HIS A 146 -5.42 0.41 3.82
CA HIS A 146 -5.19 -1.02 4.07
C HIS A 146 -6.12 -1.59 5.16
N THR A 147 -6.53 -0.77 6.14
CA THR A 147 -7.52 -1.18 7.15
C THR A 147 -8.90 -1.39 6.49
N ALA A 148 -9.34 -0.47 5.64
CA ALA A 148 -10.58 -0.63 4.87
C ALA A 148 -10.51 -1.87 3.96
N SER A 149 -9.37 -2.10 3.29
CA SER A 149 -9.13 -3.30 2.49
C SER A 149 -9.25 -4.58 3.30
N ASP A 150 -8.65 -4.63 4.50
CA ASP A 150 -8.73 -5.80 5.39
C ASP A 150 -10.18 -6.10 5.77
N GLU A 151 -10.94 -5.08 6.16
CA GLU A 151 -12.33 -5.22 6.57
C GLU A 151 -13.25 -5.63 5.42
N VAL A 152 -13.08 -5.03 4.23
CA VAL A 152 -13.82 -5.42 3.02
C VAL A 152 -13.50 -6.86 2.63
N PHE A 153 -12.21 -7.22 2.60
CA PHE A 153 -11.76 -8.55 2.24
C PHE A 153 -12.29 -9.61 3.21
N GLU A 154 -12.18 -9.37 4.51
CA GLU A 154 -12.67 -10.28 5.53
C GLU A 154 -14.20 -10.41 5.48
N LYS A 155 -14.93 -9.30 5.28
CA LYS A 155 -16.38 -9.35 5.15
C LYS A 155 -16.85 -10.17 3.95
N LEU A 156 -16.14 -10.08 2.82
CA LEU A 156 -16.53 -10.74 1.58
C LEU A 156 -16.01 -12.17 1.44
N THR A 157 -14.98 -12.56 2.20
CA THR A 157 -14.32 -13.87 2.06
C THR A 157 -14.33 -14.73 3.32
N GLY A 158 -14.55 -14.14 4.50
CA GLY A 158 -14.36 -14.79 5.79
C GLY A 158 -12.90 -15.03 6.17
N ILE A 159 -11.94 -14.55 5.38
CA ILE A 159 -10.51 -14.70 5.59
C ILE A 159 -9.95 -13.37 6.10
N LYS A 160 -9.17 -13.40 7.18
CA LYS A 160 -8.52 -12.20 7.71
C LYS A 160 -7.62 -11.55 6.65
N GLY A 161 -7.76 -10.24 6.46
CA GLY A 161 -6.89 -9.45 5.58
C GLY A 161 -5.45 -9.36 6.08
N ALA A 162 -4.52 -9.15 5.16
CA ALA A 162 -3.08 -9.03 5.42
C ALA A 162 -2.47 -7.74 4.83
N PHE A 163 -3.29 -6.75 4.47
CA PHE A 163 -2.82 -5.57 3.73
C PHE A 163 -2.08 -4.57 4.61
N ARG A 164 -2.22 -4.67 5.94
CA ARG A 164 -1.43 -3.89 6.92
C ARG A 164 -0.11 -4.54 7.32
N THR A 165 0.25 -5.66 6.70
CA THR A 165 1.49 -6.37 7.03
C THR A 165 2.70 -5.69 6.40
N ARG A 166 3.88 -6.16 6.82
CA ARG A 166 5.18 -5.70 6.33
C ARG A 166 6.02 -6.89 5.89
N ILE A 167 6.98 -6.61 5.02
CA ILE A 167 8.01 -7.55 4.60
C ILE A 167 9.38 -7.10 5.09
N ALA A 168 10.24 -8.06 5.40
CA ALA A 168 11.65 -7.82 5.65
C ALA A 168 12.47 -8.51 4.56
N TYR A 169 13.48 -7.82 4.05
CA TYR A 169 14.30 -8.31 2.94
C TYR A 169 15.70 -7.70 2.98
N VAL A 170 16.64 -8.38 2.34
CA VAL A 170 18.02 -7.92 2.22
C VAL A 170 18.25 -7.40 0.81
N VAL A 171 18.80 -6.20 0.71
CA VAL A 171 19.21 -5.58 -0.54
C VAL A 171 20.73 -5.54 -0.59
N GLN A 172 21.30 -6.05 -1.68
CA GLN A 172 22.70 -5.79 -2.01
C GLN A 172 22.76 -4.62 -3.00
N THR A 173 23.34 -3.52 -2.56
CA THR A 173 23.54 -2.31 -3.35
C THR A 173 24.88 -2.36 -4.08
N ASN A 174 25.01 -1.58 -5.16
CA ASN A 174 26.24 -1.53 -5.94
C ASN A 174 27.28 -0.63 -5.26
N GLY A 175 28.29 -1.25 -4.64
CA GLY A 175 29.46 -0.57 -4.08
C GLY A 175 29.20 0.17 -2.76
N GLY A 176 30.22 0.89 -2.28
CA GLY A 176 30.20 1.59 -1.00
C GLY A 176 30.70 0.74 0.17
N LYS A 177 30.85 1.37 1.34
CA LYS A 177 31.38 0.73 2.55
C LYS A 177 30.42 -0.29 3.17
N PHE A 178 29.12 -0.16 2.92
CA PHE A 178 28.06 -0.99 3.51
C PHE A 178 27.07 -1.45 2.43
N PRO A 179 27.47 -2.38 1.53
CA PRO A 179 26.65 -2.74 0.39
C PRO A 179 25.42 -3.57 0.77
N TYR A 180 25.39 -4.21 1.93
CA TYR A 180 24.28 -5.06 2.38
C TYR A 180 23.36 -4.29 3.33
N GLU A 181 22.08 -4.22 2.99
CA GLU A 181 21.06 -3.54 3.79
C GLU A 181 19.91 -4.47 4.14
N LEU A 182 19.63 -4.65 5.43
CA LEU A 182 18.36 -5.21 5.89
C LEU A 182 17.32 -4.09 5.88
N ARG A 183 16.25 -4.27 5.13
CA ARG A 183 15.15 -3.30 5.00
C ARG A 183 13.82 -3.89 5.41
N VAL A 184 12.91 -3.01 5.81
CA VAL A 184 11.50 -3.31 6.04
C VAL A 184 10.67 -2.35 5.20
N ALA A 185 9.58 -2.84 4.64
CA ALA A 185 8.57 -2.04 3.96
C ALA A 185 7.18 -2.61 4.27
N ASP A 186 6.13 -1.84 3.98
CA ASP A 186 4.78 -2.38 3.89
C ASP A 186 4.72 -3.46 2.81
N TYR A 187 3.72 -4.35 2.86
CA TYR A 187 3.67 -5.52 1.99
C TYR A 187 3.73 -5.17 0.49
N ASP A 188 3.24 -3.99 0.12
CA ASP A 188 3.23 -3.45 -1.24
C ASP A 188 4.43 -2.58 -1.59
N GLY A 189 5.45 -2.55 -0.70
CA GLY A 189 6.76 -1.93 -0.92
C GLY A 189 6.89 -0.48 -0.45
N TYR A 190 5.78 0.16 -0.07
CA TYR A 190 5.77 1.53 0.45
C TYR A 190 6.33 1.61 1.88
N ASN A 191 6.57 2.83 2.36
CA ASN A 191 7.06 3.12 3.71
C ASN A 191 8.35 2.35 4.08
N GLN A 192 9.23 2.16 3.09
CA GLN A 192 10.49 1.46 3.27
C GLN A 192 11.42 2.21 4.24
N PHE A 193 12.05 1.49 5.15
CA PHE A 193 13.16 1.98 5.96
C PHE A 193 14.26 0.91 6.12
N THR A 194 15.49 1.38 6.34
CA THR A 194 16.65 0.52 6.58
C THR A 194 16.74 0.19 8.06
N VAL A 195 16.80 -1.11 8.38
CA VAL A 195 16.97 -1.63 9.75
C VAL A 195 18.44 -1.69 10.13
N HIS A 196 19.28 -2.22 9.23
CA HIS A 196 20.72 -2.35 9.46
C HIS A 196 21.49 -2.27 8.14
N ARG A 197 22.73 -1.78 8.21
CA ARG A 197 23.67 -1.70 7.08
C ARG A 197 24.98 -2.37 7.47
N SER A 198 25.54 -3.18 6.58
CA SER A 198 26.72 -3.98 6.88
C SER A 198 27.73 -4.00 5.71
N PRO A 199 29.05 -4.00 5.98
CA PRO A 199 30.08 -4.31 4.99
C PRO A 199 30.02 -5.76 4.51
N GLU A 200 29.49 -6.66 5.34
CA GLU A 200 29.42 -8.10 5.12
C GLU A 200 27.96 -8.58 4.93
N PRO A 201 27.71 -9.76 4.36
CA PRO A 201 26.35 -10.25 4.11
C PRO A 201 25.44 -10.24 5.34
N LEU A 202 24.15 -10.00 5.09
CA LEU A 202 23.05 -10.14 6.05
C LEU A 202 22.13 -11.26 5.55
N MET A 203 21.65 -12.13 6.44
CA MET A 203 20.87 -13.30 6.03
C MET A 203 19.67 -13.58 6.92
N SER A 204 18.66 -14.21 6.32
CA SER A 204 17.56 -14.91 6.99
C SER A 204 16.81 -14.07 8.04
N PRO A 205 16.24 -12.91 7.68
CA PRO A 205 15.45 -12.14 8.63
C PRO A 205 14.19 -12.92 9.06
N ALA A 206 13.89 -12.89 10.36
CA ALA A 206 12.72 -13.51 10.96
C ALA A 206 12.03 -12.56 11.94
N TRP A 207 10.72 -12.38 11.75
CA TRP A 207 9.90 -11.51 12.60
C TRP A 207 9.59 -12.15 13.95
N SER A 208 9.59 -11.35 15.01
CA SER A 208 8.89 -11.74 16.25
C SER A 208 7.37 -11.78 16.01
N PRO A 209 6.60 -12.60 16.75
CA PRO A 209 5.15 -12.74 16.53
C PRO A 209 4.35 -11.44 16.70
N ASP A 210 4.86 -10.50 17.50
CA ASP A 210 4.26 -9.17 17.71
C ASP A 210 4.72 -8.12 16.68
N GLY A 211 5.61 -8.49 15.76
CA GLY A 211 6.16 -7.61 14.72
C GLY A 211 7.13 -6.53 15.23
N SER A 212 7.54 -6.56 16.51
CA SER A 212 8.37 -5.50 17.09
C SER A 212 9.87 -5.66 16.82
N LYS A 213 10.32 -6.87 16.45
CA LYS A 213 11.73 -7.24 16.31
C LYS A 213 11.99 -8.05 15.04
N LEU A 214 13.24 -7.98 14.59
CA LEU A 214 13.81 -8.90 13.60
C LEU A 214 15.00 -9.63 14.18
N ALA A 215 15.00 -10.96 14.09
CA ALA A 215 16.19 -11.77 14.20
C ALA A 215 16.86 -11.88 12.81
N TYR A 216 18.18 -11.79 12.73
CA TYR A 216 18.92 -11.98 11.47
C TYR A 216 20.36 -12.40 11.74
N VAL A 217 21.02 -12.92 10.70
CA VAL A 217 22.44 -13.29 10.74
C VAL A 217 23.28 -12.16 10.14
N THR A 218 24.34 -11.76 10.83
CA THR A 218 25.37 -10.81 10.36
C THR A 218 26.75 -11.47 10.36
N PHE A 219 27.62 -11.03 9.44
CA PHE A 219 29.00 -11.50 9.31
C PHE A 219 30.05 -10.43 9.67
N GLU A 220 29.61 -9.30 10.24
CA GLU A 220 30.46 -8.12 10.54
C GLU A 220 31.65 -8.41 11.46
N SER A 221 31.58 -9.48 12.27
CA SER A 221 32.66 -9.91 13.14
C SER A 221 33.71 -10.80 12.46
N GLY A 222 33.59 -11.04 11.14
CA GLY A 222 34.39 -12.01 10.39
C GLY A 222 33.86 -13.46 10.46
N ARG A 223 32.79 -13.69 11.22
CA ARG A 223 32.05 -14.96 11.31
C ARG A 223 30.56 -14.68 11.50
N SER A 224 29.71 -15.68 11.25
CA SER A 224 28.27 -15.57 11.45
C SER A 224 27.92 -15.32 12.92
N ALA A 225 27.09 -14.32 13.16
CA ALA A 225 26.47 -14.02 14.45
C ALA A 225 24.95 -13.86 14.26
N LEU A 226 24.16 -14.51 15.12
CA LEU A 226 22.72 -14.30 15.20
C LEU A 226 22.44 -13.15 16.17
N VAL A 227 21.66 -12.18 15.74
CA VAL A 227 21.27 -11.03 16.55
C VAL A 227 19.76 -10.80 16.48
N VAL A 228 19.21 -10.14 17.49
CA VAL A 228 17.81 -9.68 17.50
C VAL A 228 17.78 -8.17 17.67
N GLN A 229 17.20 -7.46 16.70
CA GLN A 229 17.08 -6.01 16.70
C GLN A 229 15.65 -5.55 16.92
N THR A 230 15.45 -4.62 17.83
CA THR A 230 14.18 -3.95 18.07
C THR A 230 13.99 -2.83 17.05
N LEU A 231 12.89 -2.87 16.29
CA LEU A 231 12.69 -1.96 15.16
C LEU A 231 12.45 -0.51 15.57
N ALA A 232 11.75 -0.30 16.70
CA ALA A 232 11.36 1.03 17.15
C ALA A 232 12.53 1.91 17.60
N ASN A 233 13.64 1.31 18.06
CA ASN A 233 14.76 2.05 18.65
C ASN A 233 16.15 1.55 18.22
N GLY A 234 16.23 0.49 17.41
CA GLY A 234 17.48 -0.08 16.93
C GLY A 234 18.29 -0.88 17.95
N ALA A 235 17.76 -1.18 19.15
CA ALA A 235 18.48 -1.94 20.16
C ALA A 235 18.76 -3.39 19.71
N ILE A 236 20.01 -3.84 19.82
CA ILE A 236 20.49 -5.17 19.41
C ILE A 236 20.80 -6.03 20.65
N ARG A 237 20.37 -7.30 20.63
CA ARG A 237 20.72 -8.34 21.61
C ARG A 237 21.31 -9.56 20.91
#